data_AF-A0A930WM45-F1
#
_entry.id   AF-A0A930WM45-F1
#
_cell.length_a   1.000
_cell.length_b   1.000
_cell.length_c   1.000
_cell.angle_alpha   90.00
_cell.angle_beta   90.00
_cell.angle_gamma   90.00
#
_symmetry.space_group_name_H-M   'P 1'
#
loop_
_entity.id
_entity.type
_entity.pdbx_description
1 polymer ?
#
loop_
_entity_poly.entity_id
_entity_poly.type
_entity_poly.pdbx_seq_one_letter_code
_entity_poly.pdbx_strand_id
1 'polypeptide(L)' 'MIDERIRIQENYDMTMETAIDEAREEGLVQGLERGLEQGRKQLICEMVSRGMTPDLISEMTGLTIEEIETLLS' A
#
# COMPACT_ATOMS: atom_id res chain seq x y z
N MET A 1 47.84 -0.41 -6.95
CA MET A 1 46.54 0.13 -7.40
C MET A 1 45.48 -0.98 -7.51
N ILE A 2 45.37 -1.83 -6.48
CA ILE A 2 44.31 -2.85 -6.38
C ILE A 2 43.17 -2.30 -5.51
N ASP A 3 43.51 -1.52 -4.47
CA ASP A 3 42.55 -0.90 -3.54
C ASP A 3 41.52 0.04 -4.19
N GLU A 4 41.91 0.83 -5.19
CA GLU A 4 40.98 1.77 -5.85
C GLU A 4 39.87 1.02 -6.61
N ARG A 5 40.21 -0.11 -7.25
CA ARG A 5 39.24 -0.95 -7.97
C ARG A 5 38.31 -1.68 -6.99
N ILE A 6 38.84 -2.17 -5.88
CA ILE A 6 38.04 -2.79 -4.82
C ILE A 6 37.06 -1.78 -4.25
N ARG A 7 37.51 -0.57 -3.91
CA ARG A 7 36.65 0.49 -3.36
C ARG A 7 35.51 0.89 -4.31
N ILE A 8 35.78 0.99 -5.61
CA ILE A 8 34.75 1.32 -6.60
C ILE A 8 33.72 0.19 -6.70
N GLN A 9 34.17 -1.07 -6.70
CA GLN A 9 33.29 -2.23 -6.75
C GLN A 9 32.39 -2.30 -5.49
N GLU A 10 32.98 -2.16 -4.31
CA GLU A 10 32.24 -2.16 -3.04
C GLU A 10 31.20 -1.04 -2.97
N ASN A 11 31.54 0.16 -3.45
CA ASN A 11 30.60 1.27 -3.51
C ASN A 11 29.45 0.98 -4.50
N TYR A 12 29.77 0.44 -5.68
CA TYR A 12 28.74 0.06 -6.65
C TYR A 12 27.79 -1.01 -6.08
N ASP A 13 28.35 -2.06 -5.47
CA ASP A 13 27.58 -3.14 -4.86
C ASP A 13 26.69 -2.61 -3.74
N MET A 14 27.21 -1.72 -2.89
CA MET A 14 26.44 -1.06 -1.83
C MET A 14 25.30 -0.21 -2.40
N THR A 15 25.55 0.61 -3.42
CA THR A 15 24.48 1.43 -4.04
C THR A 15 23.40 0.56 -4.69
N MET A 16 23.79 -0.56 -5.28
CA MET A 16 22.84 -1.49 -5.89
C MET A 16 22.01 -2.21 -4.84
N GLU A 17 22.63 -2.65 -3.74
CA GLU A 17 21.94 -3.28 -2.62
C GLU A 17 20.90 -2.34 -2.00
N THR A 18 21.30 -1.08 -1.71
CA THR A 18 20.36 -0.06 -1.23
C THR A 18 19.21 0.17 -2.21
N ALA A 19 19.48 0.31 -3.50
CA ALA A 19 18.43 0.53 -4.50
C ALA A 19 17.45 -0.65 -4.60
N ILE A 20 17.93 -1.88 -4.45
CA ILE A 20 17.08 -3.08 -4.45
C ILE A 20 16.20 -3.13 -3.21
N ASP A 21 16.77 -2.82 -2.04
CA ASP A 21 16.04 -2.83 -0.78
C ASP A 21 14.96 -1.74 -0.74
N GLU A 22 15.30 -0.52 -1.17
CA GLU A 22 14.33 0.58 -1.32
C GLU A 22 13.20 0.20 -2.28
N ALA A 23 13.53 -0.34 -3.47
CA ALA A 23 12.52 -0.75 -4.44
C ALA A 23 11.59 -1.87 -3.91
N ARG A 24 12.12 -2.79 -3.10
CA ARG A 24 11.33 -3.85 -2.45
C ARG A 24 10.42 -3.29 -1.37
N GLU A 25 10.93 -2.40 -0.53
CA GLU A 25 10.15 -1.76 0.53
C GLU A 25 9.02 -0.92 -0.07
N GLU A 26 9.33 -0.06 -1.05
CA GLU A 26 8.32 0.72 -1.77
C GLU A 26 7.27 -0.17 -2.43
N GLY A 27 7.71 -1.23 -3.12
CA GLY A 27 6.80 -2.18 -3.77
C GLY A 27 5.88 -2.90 -2.77
N LEU A 28 6.41 -3.26 -1.60
CA LEU A 28 5.64 -3.89 -0.54
C LEU A 28 4.63 -2.91 0.08
N VAL A 29 5.05 -1.69 0.40
CA VAL A 29 4.17 -0.65 0.96
C VAL A 29 3.03 -0.34 -0.01
N GLN A 30 3.35 -0.06 -1.28
CA GLN A 30 2.33 0.20 -2.30
C GLN A 30 1.39 -0.99 -2.49
N GLY A 31 1.91 -2.22 -2.45
CA GLY A 31 1.10 -3.42 -2.56
C GLY A 31 0.13 -3.61 -1.39
N LEU A 32 0.60 -3.36 -0.16
CA LEU A 32 -0.20 -3.44 1.05
C LEU A 32 -1.29 -2.36 1.09
N GLU A 33 -0.94 -1.11 0.76
CA GLU A 33 -1.89 0.00 0.70
C GLU A 33 -3.01 -0.26 -0.32
N ARG A 34 -2.64 -0.64 -1.55
CA ARG A 34 -3.60 -0.99 -2.60
C ARG A 34 -4.48 -2.18 -2.20
N GLY A 35 -3.89 -3.20 -1.58
CA GLY A 35 -4.63 -4.36 -1.11
C GLY A 35 -5.65 -4.02 -0.01
N LEU A 36 -5.24 -3.17 0.94
CA LEU A 36 -6.11 -2.70 2.02
C LEU A 36 -7.27 -1.85 1.47
N GLU A 37 -6.98 -0.92 0.56
CA GLU A 37 -7.98 -0.06 -0.07
C GLU A 37 -8.98 -0.87 -0.91
N GLN A 38 -8.50 -1.81 -1.71
CA GLN A 38 -9.35 -2.73 -2.47
C GLN A 38 -10.22 -3.59 -1.55
N GLY A 39 -9.66 -4.12 -0.47
CA GLY A 39 -10.40 -4.90 0.52
C GLY A 39 -11.50 -4.08 1.20
N ARG A 40 -11.20 -2.83 1.58
CA ARG A 40 -12.20 -1.89 2.12
C ARG A 40 -13.31 -1.62 1.11
N LYS A 41 -12.97 -1.29 -0.14
CA LYS A 41 -13.96 -1.05 -1.20
C LYS A 41 -14.86 -2.26 -1.42
N GLN A 42 -14.28 -3.46 -1.50
CA GLN A 42 -15.06 -4.71 -1.66
C GLN A 42 -16.02 -4.94 -0.50
N LEU A 43 -15.55 -4.77 0.74
CA LEU A 43 -16.38 -4.91 1.94
C LEU A 43 -17.57 -3.95 1.93
N ILE A 44 -17.32 -2.67 1.64
CA ILE A 44 -18.36 -1.63 1.59
C ILE A 44 -19.37 -1.92 0.46
N CYS A 45 -18.89 -2.28 -0.74
CA CYS A 45 -19.74 -2.69 -1.84
C CYS A 45 -20.63 -3.89 -1.46
N GLU A 46 -20.08 -4.89 -0.76
CA GLU A 46 -20.84 -6.05 -0.30
C GLU A 46 -21.91 -5.66 0.72
N MET A 47 -21.58 -4.81 1.70
CA MET A 47 -22.53 -4.29 2.69
C MET A 47 -23.68 -3.53 2.02
N VAL A 48 -23.37 -2.64 1.07
CA VAL A 48 -24.39 -1.91 0.30
C VAL A 48 -25.24 -2.86 -0.54
N SER A 49 -24.63 -3.87 -1.18
CA SER A 49 -25.38 -4.87 -1.98
C SER A 49 -26.38 -5.68 -1.14
N ARG A 50 -26.12 -5.82 0.17
CA ARG A 50 -27.00 -6.45 1.15
C ARG A 50 -28.08 -5.50 1.68
N GLY A 51 -28.12 -4.26 1.20
CA GLY A 51 -29.11 -3.24 1.58
C GLY A 51 -28.78 -2.50 2.88
N MET A 52 -27.54 -2.54 3.36
CA MET A 52 -27.13 -1.77 4.54
C MET A 52 -27.08 -0.27 4.20
N THR A 53 -27.49 0.58 5.14
CA THR A 53 -27.42 2.03 4.99
C THR A 53 -26.00 2.54 5.24
N PRO A 54 -25.58 3.66 4.61
CA PRO A 54 -24.28 4.28 4.88
C PRO A 54 -24.03 4.58 6.37
N ASP A 55 -25.07 4.97 7.12
CA ASP A 55 -24.98 5.20 8.57
C ASP A 55 -24.58 3.93 9.35
N LEU A 56 -25.21 2.79 9.03
CA LEU A 56 -24.90 1.51 9.68
C LEU A 56 -23.50 1.02 9.29
N ILE A 57 -23.12 1.23 8.02
CA ILE A 57 -21.78 0.87 7.54
C ILE A 57 -20.72 1.72 8.26
N SER A 58 -20.98 3.01 8.46
CA SER A 58 -20.11 3.92 9.21
C SER A 58 -19.93 3.45 10.66
N GLU A 59 -21.03 3.07 11.34
CA GLU A 59 -20.99 2.53 12.69
C GLU A 59 -20.17 1.22 12.79
N MET A 60 -20.30 0.32 11.82
CA MET A 60 -19.62 -0.98 11.84
C MET A 60 -18.14 -0.91 11.44
N THR A 61 -17.78 -0.02 10.51
CA THR A 61 -16.44 0.04 9.92
C THR A 61 -15.58 1.16 10.52
N GLY A 62 -16.19 2.10 11.24
CA GLY A 62 -15.53 3.29 11.78
C GLY A 62 -15.15 4.32 10.70
N LEU A 63 -15.55 4.10 9.45
CA LEU A 63 -15.37 5.05 8.35
C LEU A 63 -16.43 6.14 8.41
N THR A 64 -16.06 7.35 8.03
CA THR A 64 -16.99 8.44 7.83
C THR A 64 -17.87 8.20 6.60
N ILE A 65 -19.03 8.85 6.54
CA ILE A 65 -19.89 8.80 5.36
C ILE A 65 -19.15 9.28 4.10
N GLU A 66 -18.31 10.32 4.23
CA GLU A 66 -17.49 10.83 3.12
C GLU A 66 -16.49 9.78 2.60
N GLU A 67 -15.84 9.03 3.48
CA GLU A 67 -14.93 7.93 3.10
C GLU A 67 -15.69 6.80 2.41
N ILE A 68 -16.89 6.46 2.90
CA ILE A 68 -17.75 5.44 2.29
C ILE A 68 -18.19 5.87 0.89
N GLU A 69 -18.64 7.11 0.72
CA GLU A 69 -19.03 7.66 -0.58
C GLU A 69 -17.83 7.71 -1.55
N THR A 70 -16.65 8.09 -1.05
CA THR A 70 -15.42 8.11 -1.85
C THR A 70 -15.04 6.71 -2.34
N LEU A 71 -15.20 5.68 -1.50
CA LEU A 71 -14.94 4.29 -1.87
C LEU A 71 -15.98 3.74 -2.86
N LEU A 72 -17.21 4.23 -2.83
CA LEU A 72 -18.31 3.83 -3.71
C LEU A 72 -18.35 4.57 -5.05
N SER A 73 -17.66 5.70 -5.17
CA SER A 73 -17.38 6.41 -6.42
C SER A 73 -16.52 5.56 -7.37
#